data_AF-A0A9P8IF17-F1
#
_entry.id   AF-A0A9P8IF17-F1
#
_cell.length_a   1.000
_cell.length_b   1.000
_cell.length_c   1.000
_cell.angle_alpha   90.00
_cell.angle_beta   90.00
_cell.angle_gamma   90.00
#
_symmetry.space_group_name_H-M   'P 1'
#
loop_
_entity.id
_entity.type
_entity.pdbx_description
1 polymer ?
#
loop_
_entity_poly.entity_id
_entity_poly.type
_entity_poly.pdbx_seq_one_letter_code
_entity_poly.pdbx_strand_id
1 'polypeptide(L)'
;MAPPTGRGVYGYGGRSYSGYPNDSGFSDGDTSSLHTGRRDNMSRGGHDRQGRQSRQPSVHRYPDDGYSSSDGYGSSALRDRAKMRDEIKHLKAQVNKLQEDEKRHVKVLDETIADLRGRNKALDYENKGLRDANRALDDGSRALEARVEFLEGQNQSLKGQNQSLKVQLRDLEGEFGPLKEENKGLKDSNRILSKNTRTSEHEYNSLRDRVDHLQTELGHYRQLVKSTEKKLQDEKHAAADRRRLYDANIKDVERERDNNLRAYNASEGNRATLQQANHALEENLTAERARLAILQTTNQSLRGEAATLNTNLNAQIRQLGEENQNLRYRSHLLNQQFERTRQELDEATRSLREKEEALENVYTARQGYRRGNTTVRQRANGRLESFRPHERE
;
A
#
# COMPACT_ATOMS: atom_id res chain seq x y z
N MET A 1 -8.64 23.64 -18.41
CA MET A 1 -8.91 22.22 -18.78
C MET A 1 -10.14 22.20 -19.66
N ALA A 2 -10.12 21.48 -20.78
CA ALA A 2 -11.25 21.35 -21.71
C ALA A 2 -11.52 19.87 -22.01
N PRO A 3 -12.78 19.42 -22.15
CA PRO A 3 -13.11 18.02 -22.38
C PRO A 3 -13.13 17.67 -23.88
N PRO A 4 -12.56 16.53 -24.31
CA PRO A 4 -12.80 15.98 -25.63
C PRO A 4 -14.14 15.22 -25.67
N THR A 5 -15.10 15.72 -26.43
CA THR A 5 -16.41 15.06 -26.63
C THR A 5 -16.29 13.90 -27.64
N GLY A 6 -16.07 12.68 -27.14
CA GLY A 6 -16.02 11.47 -27.97
C GLY A 6 -17.42 11.02 -28.45
N ARG A 7 -17.77 11.29 -29.72
CA ARG A 7 -18.97 10.72 -30.35
C ARG A 7 -18.71 9.27 -30.77
N GLY A 8 -19.40 8.31 -30.15
CA GLY A 8 -19.50 6.95 -30.67
C GLY A 8 -20.48 6.89 -31.84
N VAL A 9 -20.00 6.58 -33.05
CA VAL A 9 -20.84 6.40 -34.25
C VAL A 9 -20.79 4.93 -34.65
N TYR A 10 -21.91 4.22 -34.49
CA TYR A 10 -22.07 2.85 -34.96
C TYR A 10 -22.45 2.84 -36.45
N GLY A 11 -21.48 2.58 -37.32
CA GLY A 11 -21.67 2.46 -38.76
C GLY A 11 -22.11 1.04 -39.18
N TYR A 12 -23.08 0.96 -40.09
CA TYR A 12 -23.53 -0.30 -40.71
C TYR A 12 -22.72 -0.64 -41.98
N GLY A 13 -22.45 -1.93 -42.20
CA GLY A 13 -22.01 -2.49 -43.49
C GLY A 13 -21.02 -3.66 -43.35
N GLY A 14 -21.03 -4.69 -44.21
CA GLY A 14 -22.05 -5.03 -45.21
C GLY A 14 -21.54 -5.84 -46.41
N ARG A 15 -21.72 -7.18 -46.38
CA ARG A 15 -21.43 -8.15 -47.48
C ARG A 15 -19.92 -8.26 -47.82
N SER A 16 -19.37 -9.34 -48.38
CA SER A 16 -19.82 -10.08 -49.58
C SER A 16 -19.24 -11.51 -49.70
N TYR A 17 -19.98 -12.36 -50.41
CA TYR A 17 -19.59 -13.51 -51.23
C TYR A 17 -18.29 -14.31 -50.93
N SER A 18 -18.48 -15.60 -50.66
CA SER A 18 -17.58 -16.68 -51.13
C SER A 18 -18.41 -17.66 -51.97
N GLY A 19 -17.85 -18.18 -53.06
CA GLY A 19 -18.59 -18.97 -54.06
C GLY A 19 -18.29 -20.47 -54.05
N TYR A 20 -19.21 -21.25 -54.62
CA TYR A 20 -19.00 -22.65 -55.04
C TYR A 20 -18.21 -22.69 -56.38
N PRO A 21 -17.57 -23.82 -56.72
CA PRO A 21 -18.28 -24.93 -57.39
C PRO A 21 -18.49 -26.14 -56.45
N ASN A 22 -19.52 -26.99 -56.55
CA ASN A 22 -20.22 -27.58 -57.70
C ASN A 22 -19.33 -28.44 -58.61
N ASP A 23 -19.32 -29.75 -58.35
CA ASP A 23 -19.00 -30.77 -59.35
C ASP A 23 -19.93 -31.98 -59.17
N SER A 24 -20.59 -32.44 -60.23
CA SER A 24 -21.68 -33.42 -60.15
C SER A 24 -22.04 -34.07 -61.49
N GLY A 25 -21.87 -35.40 -61.56
CA GLY A 25 -22.14 -36.27 -62.73
C GLY A 25 -21.28 -37.54 -62.58
N PHE A 26 -21.77 -38.78 -62.42
CA PHE A 26 -23.08 -39.40 -62.66
C PHE A 26 -23.39 -39.70 -64.14
N SER A 27 -23.74 -40.97 -64.41
CA SER A 27 -24.16 -41.58 -65.71
C SER A 27 -23.11 -41.63 -66.83
N ASP A 28 -23.01 -42.65 -67.69
CA ASP A 28 -23.56 -44.05 -67.74
C ASP A 28 -22.41 -44.98 -68.28
N GLY A 29 -22.41 -46.32 -68.19
CA GLY A 29 -23.21 -47.30 -68.97
C GLY A 29 -22.79 -47.36 -70.46
N ASP A 30 -22.79 -48.47 -71.21
CA ASP A 30 -22.89 -49.93 -70.98
C ASP A 30 -22.58 -50.64 -72.35
N THR A 31 -22.83 -51.94 -72.51
CA THR A 31 -23.06 -52.65 -73.80
C THR A 31 -21.92 -52.88 -74.82
N SER A 32 -21.11 -53.91 -74.57
CA SER A 32 -21.10 -55.19 -75.34
C SER A 32 -20.90 -55.29 -76.89
N SER A 33 -20.12 -56.33 -77.27
CA SER A 33 -20.40 -57.34 -78.33
C SER A 33 -19.87 -57.14 -79.78
N LEU A 34 -20.04 -58.22 -80.58
CA LEU A 34 -19.65 -58.47 -81.99
C LEU A 34 -18.14 -58.61 -82.22
N HIS A 35 -17.56 -59.71 -82.71
CA HIS A 35 -18.02 -60.97 -83.33
C HIS A 35 -18.55 -60.92 -84.78
N THR A 36 -17.64 -61.16 -85.73
CA THR A 36 -17.72 -61.91 -87.02
C THR A 36 -16.27 -61.89 -87.58
N GLY A 37 -15.75 -62.70 -88.51
CA GLY A 37 -16.24 -63.51 -89.64
C GLY A 37 -15.16 -63.32 -90.72
N ARG A 38 -14.27 -64.28 -91.04
CA ARG A 38 -14.46 -65.54 -91.80
C ARG A 38 -14.84 -65.29 -93.27
N ARG A 39 -14.23 -66.08 -94.19
CA ARG A 39 -14.42 -66.12 -95.68
C ARG A 39 -13.51 -65.16 -96.46
N ASP A 40 -13.15 -65.41 -97.73
CA ASP A 40 -13.18 -66.63 -98.59
C ASP A 40 -12.15 -66.41 -99.75
N ASN A 41 -11.27 -67.36 -100.11
CA ASN A 41 -11.38 -68.27 -101.29
C ASN A 41 -10.76 -67.72 -102.61
N MET A 42 -10.65 -68.58 -103.64
CA MET A 42 -10.26 -68.33 -105.06
C MET A 42 -8.76 -68.12 -105.36
N SER A 43 -8.20 -68.36 -106.56
CA SER A 43 -8.41 -69.27 -107.73
C SER A 43 -7.26 -68.97 -108.75
N ARG A 44 -6.85 -69.73 -109.80
CA ARG A 44 -7.29 -70.95 -110.51
C ARG A 44 -6.25 -72.10 -110.31
N GLY A 45 -5.87 -73.08 -111.16
CA GLY A 45 -6.04 -73.42 -112.59
C GLY A 45 -5.00 -72.72 -113.51
N GLY A 46 -4.39 -73.35 -114.52
CA GLY A 46 -4.53 -74.72 -115.06
C GLY A 46 -3.79 -74.83 -116.42
N HIS A 47 -4.11 -75.86 -117.22
CA HIS A 47 -3.67 -76.08 -118.63
C HIS A 47 -2.19 -76.55 -118.80
N ASP A 48 -1.91 -77.68 -119.49
CA ASP A 48 -2.10 -78.03 -120.92
C ASP A 48 -1.10 -77.26 -121.83
N ARG A 49 -0.54 -77.79 -122.93
CA ARG A 49 -0.56 -79.13 -123.58
C ARG A 49 0.59 -79.21 -124.61
N GLN A 50 0.86 -80.41 -125.13
CA GLN A 50 1.30 -80.75 -126.52
C GLN A 50 2.38 -79.85 -127.20
N GLY A 51 3.50 -80.34 -127.73
CA GLY A 51 3.72 -81.62 -128.41
C GLY A 51 3.77 -81.43 -129.95
N ARG A 52 4.12 -82.48 -130.70
CA ARG A 52 4.19 -82.54 -132.20
C ARG A 52 5.29 -81.69 -132.87
N GLN A 53 5.78 -82.04 -134.08
CA GLN A 53 5.98 -83.37 -134.71
C GLN A 53 6.97 -83.25 -135.91
N SER A 54 7.60 -84.38 -136.25
CA SER A 54 8.18 -84.82 -137.53
C SER A 54 8.27 -83.89 -138.76
N ARG A 55 9.36 -84.08 -139.55
CA ARG A 55 9.29 -84.68 -140.92
C ARG A 55 10.67 -84.98 -141.54
N GLN A 56 10.78 -86.16 -142.16
CA GLN A 56 11.66 -86.42 -143.32
C GLN A 56 10.82 -86.30 -144.61
N PRO A 57 11.45 -86.19 -145.79
CA PRO A 57 11.42 -87.30 -146.78
C PRO A 57 12.85 -87.75 -147.18
N SER A 58 13.12 -89.02 -147.54
CA SER A 58 12.67 -89.81 -148.71
C SER A 58 13.31 -89.32 -150.03
N VAL A 59 14.43 -89.87 -150.50
CA VAL A 59 14.63 -91.15 -151.24
C VAL A 59 14.16 -91.11 -152.70
N HIS A 60 15.10 -91.27 -153.65
CA HIS A 60 14.87 -91.84 -155.00
C HIS A 60 16.13 -92.51 -155.57
N ARG A 61 15.97 -93.36 -156.61
CA ARG A 61 16.92 -94.43 -156.99
C ARG A 61 16.68 -94.91 -158.44
N TYR A 62 17.72 -95.39 -159.15
CA TYR A 62 17.71 -96.00 -160.51
C TYR A 62 17.32 -95.06 -161.69
N PRO A 63 17.45 -95.49 -162.97
CA PRO A 63 18.28 -96.55 -163.60
C PRO A 63 19.57 -95.96 -164.25
N ASP A 64 20.53 -96.66 -164.86
CA ASP A 64 20.61 -97.85 -165.75
C ASP A 64 20.29 -97.58 -167.25
N ASP A 65 20.81 -98.46 -168.12
CA ASP A 65 20.81 -98.51 -169.62
C ASP A 65 22.14 -98.17 -170.35
N GLY A 66 22.40 -98.88 -171.46
CA GLY A 66 23.70 -98.95 -172.16
C GLY A 66 23.64 -98.75 -173.70
N TYR A 67 24.32 -99.63 -174.46
CA TYR A 67 24.61 -99.57 -175.92
C TYR A 67 25.63 -98.47 -176.36
N SER A 68 26.31 -98.54 -177.52
CA SER A 68 26.89 -99.69 -178.26
C SER A 68 27.80 -99.21 -179.42
N SER A 69 28.81 -100.00 -179.79
CA SER A 69 29.41 -100.12 -181.15
C SER A 69 30.31 -99.01 -181.76
N SER A 70 30.96 -99.41 -182.86
CA SER A 70 31.72 -98.69 -183.91
C SER A 70 32.89 -97.77 -183.51
N ASP A 71 34.08 -98.38 -183.44
CA ASP A 71 35.23 -98.15 -184.32
C ASP A 71 35.43 -96.77 -185.00
N GLY A 72 36.63 -96.21 -184.88
CA GLY A 72 37.19 -95.26 -185.85
C GLY A 72 37.91 -94.01 -185.28
N TYR A 73 39.24 -93.97 -185.44
CA TYR A 73 40.06 -92.74 -185.57
C TYR A 73 39.81 -91.58 -184.56
N GLY A 74 40.40 -91.61 -183.35
CA GLY A 74 40.06 -90.64 -182.28
C GLY A 74 41.15 -90.16 -181.29
N SER A 75 42.45 -90.21 -181.63
CA SER A 75 43.55 -89.94 -180.67
C SER A 75 43.69 -88.49 -180.14
N SER A 76 42.89 -87.53 -180.62
CA SER A 76 42.77 -86.18 -180.04
C SER A 76 41.68 -86.12 -178.96
N ALA A 77 40.49 -86.67 -179.23
CA ALA A 77 39.33 -86.59 -178.34
C ALA A 77 39.59 -87.22 -176.96
N LEU A 78 40.40 -88.28 -176.88
CA LEU A 78 40.85 -88.84 -175.60
C LEU A 78 41.73 -87.88 -174.79
N ARG A 79 42.52 -87.04 -175.47
CA ARG A 79 43.41 -86.04 -174.86
C ARG A 79 42.61 -84.87 -174.29
N ASP A 80 41.56 -84.42 -175.00
CA ASP A 80 40.68 -83.36 -174.51
C ASP A 80 39.69 -83.87 -173.44
N ARG A 81 39.24 -85.12 -173.52
CA ARG A 81 38.49 -85.80 -172.45
C ARG A 81 39.35 -86.03 -171.20
N ALA A 82 40.67 -86.13 -171.33
CA ALA A 82 41.61 -86.13 -170.21
C ALA A 82 41.75 -84.74 -169.58
N LYS A 83 42.01 -83.68 -170.38
CA LYS A 83 42.00 -82.28 -169.91
C LYS A 83 40.72 -81.97 -169.13
N MET A 84 39.55 -82.30 -169.71
CA MET A 84 38.25 -82.06 -169.10
C MET A 84 38.03 -82.88 -167.81
N ARG A 85 38.61 -84.09 -167.70
CA ARG A 85 38.62 -84.82 -166.41
C ARG A 85 39.47 -84.10 -165.37
N ASP A 86 40.63 -83.57 -165.74
CA ASP A 86 41.54 -82.90 -164.81
C ASP A 86 41.03 -81.49 -164.43
N GLU A 87 40.33 -80.82 -165.34
CA GLU A 87 39.55 -79.60 -165.06
C GLU A 87 38.36 -79.89 -164.13
N ILE A 88 37.62 -80.99 -164.34
CA ILE A 88 36.58 -81.44 -163.39
C ILE A 88 37.18 -81.81 -162.03
N LYS A 89 38.38 -82.40 -161.95
CA LYS A 89 39.10 -82.59 -160.67
C LYS A 89 39.46 -81.25 -160.04
N HIS A 90 39.96 -80.30 -160.82
CA HIS A 90 40.36 -78.98 -160.34
C HIS A 90 39.15 -78.18 -159.82
N LEU A 91 38.04 -78.15 -160.56
CA LEU A 91 36.78 -77.55 -160.13
C LEU A 91 36.20 -78.24 -158.89
N LYS A 92 36.28 -79.58 -158.79
CA LYS A 92 35.92 -80.28 -157.54
C LYS A 92 36.83 -79.92 -156.38
N ALA A 93 38.14 -79.74 -156.60
CA ALA A 93 39.05 -79.26 -155.56
C ALA A 93 38.76 -77.82 -155.15
N GLN A 94 38.39 -76.93 -156.10
CA GLN A 94 37.94 -75.57 -155.80
C GLN A 94 36.62 -75.57 -155.01
N VAL A 95 35.62 -76.34 -155.41
CA VAL A 95 34.33 -76.47 -154.70
C VAL A 95 34.53 -77.03 -153.30
N ASN A 96 35.33 -78.09 -153.14
CA ASN A 96 35.66 -78.63 -151.82
C ASN A 96 36.39 -77.59 -150.96
N LYS A 97 37.33 -76.82 -151.52
CA LYS A 97 38.01 -75.74 -150.81
C LYS A 97 37.03 -74.64 -150.39
N LEU A 98 36.16 -74.19 -151.29
CA LEU A 98 35.14 -73.19 -150.99
C LEU A 98 34.16 -73.67 -149.91
N GLN A 99 33.78 -74.95 -149.91
CA GLN A 99 32.96 -75.54 -148.84
C GLN A 99 33.70 -75.63 -147.49
N GLU A 100 35.00 -75.91 -147.48
CA GLU A 100 35.79 -75.86 -146.24
C GLU A 100 36.01 -74.43 -145.73
N ASP A 101 36.25 -73.47 -146.63
CA ASP A 101 36.38 -72.06 -146.29
C ASP A 101 35.02 -71.47 -145.84
N GLU A 102 33.90 -71.87 -146.45
CA GLU A 102 32.53 -71.56 -145.99
C GLU A 102 32.27 -72.14 -144.59
N LYS A 103 32.55 -73.43 -144.34
CA LYS A 103 32.45 -74.04 -143.00
C LYS A 103 33.30 -73.30 -141.96
N ARG A 104 34.50 -72.85 -142.34
CA ARG A 104 35.37 -72.04 -141.47
C ARG A 104 34.75 -70.68 -141.17
N HIS A 105 34.20 -69.99 -142.17
CA HIS A 105 33.50 -68.72 -141.98
C HIS A 105 32.25 -68.89 -141.09
N VAL A 106 31.43 -69.92 -141.32
CA VAL A 106 30.27 -70.24 -140.47
C VAL A 106 30.71 -70.52 -139.03
N LYS A 107 31.76 -71.34 -138.83
CA LYS A 107 32.30 -71.64 -137.49
C LYS A 107 32.81 -70.37 -136.78
N VAL A 108 33.52 -69.48 -137.47
CA VAL A 108 33.98 -68.20 -136.90
C VAL A 108 32.81 -67.27 -136.59
N LEU A 109 31.74 -67.28 -137.40
CA LEU A 109 30.51 -66.53 -137.12
C LEU A 109 29.78 -67.10 -135.89
N ASP A 110 29.64 -68.43 -135.76
CA ASP A 110 29.06 -69.07 -134.59
C ASP A 110 29.86 -68.79 -133.30
N GLU A 111 31.20 -68.83 -133.37
CA GLU A 111 32.10 -68.47 -132.27
C GLU A 111 31.96 -66.99 -131.90
N THR A 112 31.86 -66.10 -132.88
CA THR A 112 31.63 -64.65 -132.66
C THR A 112 30.24 -64.39 -132.06
N ILE A 113 29.21 -65.10 -132.52
CA ILE A 113 27.84 -65.02 -131.98
C ILE A 113 27.79 -65.56 -130.54
N ALA A 114 28.56 -66.60 -130.21
CA ALA A 114 28.67 -67.13 -128.85
C ALA A 114 29.36 -66.13 -127.91
N ASP A 115 30.47 -65.52 -128.35
CA ASP A 115 31.19 -64.46 -127.61
C ASP A 115 30.30 -63.22 -127.39
N LEU A 116 29.65 -62.69 -128.44
CA LEU A 116 28.70 -61.57 -128.32
C LEU A 116 27.53 -61.89 -127.37
N ARG A 117 26.99 -63.12 -127.39
CA ARG A 117 25.99 -63.58 -126.42
C ARG A 117 26.55 -63.67 -124.99
N GLY A 118 27.82 -63.99 -124.83
CA GLY A 118 28.53 -63.97 -123.55
C GLY A 118 28.69 -62.54 -123.01
N ARG A 119 29.17 -61.62 -123.84
CA ARG A 119 29.35 -60.19 -123.52
C ARG A 119 28.02 -59.51 -123.17
N ASN A 120 26.96 -59.75 -123.94
CA ASN A 120 25.64 -59.21 -123.63
C ASN A 120 25.12 -59.70 -122.27
N LYS A 121 25.29 -60.99 -121.94
CA LYS A 121 24.93 -61.50 -120.60
C LYS A 121 25.76 -60.85 -119.48
N ALA A 122 27.05 -60.61 -119.69
CA ALA A 122 27.89 -59.90 -118.73
C ALA A 122 27.40 -58.46 -118.50
N LEU A 123 27.09 -57.74 -119.58
CA LEU A 123 26.51 -56.39 -119.54
C LEU A 123 25.12 -56.37 -118.89
N ASP A 124 24.27 -57.39 -119.08
CA ASP A 124 22.98 -57.51 -118.38
C ASP A 124 23.17 -57.66 -116.86
N TYR A 125 24.15 -58.47 -116.42
CA TYR A 125 24.48 -58.60 -115.00
C TYR A 125 25.08 -57.31 -114.42
N GLU A 126 25.96 -56.62 -115.14
CA GLU A 126 26.52 -55.33 -114.74
C GLU A 126 25.44 -54.25 -114.63
N ASN A 127 24.57 -54.12 -115.63
CA ASN A 127 23.41 -53.21 -115.61
C ASN A 127 22.46 -53.52 -114.46
N LYS A 128 22.26 -54.80 -114.10
CA LYS A 128 21.49 -55.16 -112.91
C LYS A 128 22.21 -54.70 -111.62
N GLY A 129 23.52 -54.97 -111.50
CA GLY A 129 24.33 -54.52 -110.36
C GLY A 129 24.29 -53.01 -110.16
N LEU A 130 24.41 -52.23 -111.24
CA LEU A 130 24.31 -50.77 -111.21
C LEU A 130 22.91 -50.28 -110.81
N ARG A 131 21.84 -50.95 -111.26
CA ARG A 131 20.46 -50.62 -110.85
C ARG A 131 20.21 -50.92 -109.36
N ASP A 132 20.70 -52.04 -108.87
CA ASP A 132 20.54 -52.42 -107.46
C ASP A 132 21.45 -51.57 -106.54
N ALA A 133 22.63 -51.13 -107.02
CA ALA A 133 23.46 -50.13 -106.34
C ALA A 133 22.81 -48.73 -106.30
N ASN A 134 22.24 -48.24 -107.40
CA ASN A 134 21.53 -46.97 -107.42
C ASN A 134 20.33 -46.97 -106.47
N ARG A 135 19.57 -48.06 -106.38
CA ARG A 135 18.50 -48.21 -105.38
C ARG A 135 19.01 -48.09 -103.95
N ALA A 136 20.13 -48.75 -103.63
CA ALA A 136 20.75 -48.65 -102.31
C ALA A 136 21.23 -47.22 -101.98
N LEU A 137 21.63 -46.44 -103.00
CA LEU A 137 21.96 -45.02 -102.85
C LEU A 137 20.71 -44.15 -102.67
N ASP A 138 19.64 -44.37 -103.45
CA ASP A 138 18.35 -43.67 -103.31
C ASP A 138 17.76 -43.89 -101.90
N ASP A 139 17.70 -45.13 -101.44
CA ASP A 139 17.18 -45.48 -100.11
C ASP A 139 18.12 -44.98 -98.98
N GLY A 140 19.43 -44.93 -99.24
CA GLY A 140 20.40 -44.27 -98.37
C GLY A 140 20.19 -42.75 -98.26
N SER A 141 19.88 -42.07 -99.37
CA SER A 141 19.57 -40.63 -99.38
C SER A 141 18.30 -40.35 -98.58
N ARG A 142 17.21 -41.09 -98.84
CA ARG A 142 15.94 -40.99 -98.08
C ARG A 142 16.14 -41.21 -96.58
N ALA A 143 16.98 -42.18 -96.20
CA ALA A 143 17.29 -42.45 -94.80
C ALA A 143 18.13 -41.35 -94.13
N LEU A 144 18.95 -40.62 -94.89
CA LEU A 144 19.67 -39.43 -94.43
C LEU A 144 18.74 -38.22 -94.33
N GLU A 145 17.91 -37.98 -95.34
CA GLU A 145 16.89 -36.91 -95.38
C GLU A 145 15.95 -36.99 -94.17
N ALA A 146 15.31 -38.14 -93.94
CA ALA A 146 14.44 -38.36 -92.78
C ALA A 146 15.17 -38.21 -91.43
N ARG A 147 16.49 -38.46 -91.39
CA ARG A 147 17.31 -38.25 -90.20
C ARG A 147 17.69 -36.78 -89.99
N VAL A 148 17.85 -36.00 -91.07
CA VAL A 148 18.00 -34.54 -90.99
C VAL A 148 16.71 -33.92 -90.46
N GLU A 149 15.55 -34.25 -91.04
CA GLU A 149 14.23 -33.76 -90.58
C GLU A 149 14.01 -34.05 -89.08
N PHE A 150 14.31 -35.28 -88.64
CA PHE A 150 14.22 -35.66 -87.22
C PHE A 150 15.13 -34.81 -86.31
N LEU A 151 16.39 -34.59 -86.72
CA LEU A 151 17.34 -33.78 -85.96
C LEU A 151 16.97 -32.29 -85.95
N GLU A 152 16.40 -31.76 -87.03
CA GLU A 152 15.85 -30.41 -87.08
C GLU A 152 14.64 -30.25 -86.15
N GLY A 153 13.72 -31.22 -86.13
CA GLY A 153 12.60 -31.27 -85.18
C GLY A 153 13.06 -31.30 -83.72
N GLN A 154 14.07 -32.12 -83.40
CA GLN A 154 14.69 -32.11 -82.07
C GLN A 154 15.33 -30.76 -81.73
N ASN A 155 16.04 -30.13 -82.68
CA ASN A 155 16.69 -28.83 -82.51
C ASN A 155 15.66 -27.70 -82.28
N GLN A 156 14.53 -27.71 -83.00
CA GLN A 156 13.41 -26.79 -82.76
C GLN A 156 12.79 -27.00 -81.38
N SER A 157 12.55 -28.24 -80.96
CA SER A 157 12.04 -28.57 -79.62
C SER A 157 12.96 -28.07 -78.50
N LEU A 158 14.27 -28.32 -78.61
CA LEU A 158 15.29 -27.84 -77.67
C LEU A 158 15.37 -26.30 -77.63
N LYS A 159 15.19 -25.61 -78.76
CA LYS A 159 15.10 -24.13 -78.80
C LYS A 159 13.87 -23.63 -78.03
N GLY A 160 12.71 -24.26 -78.20
CA GLY A 160 11.49 -23.93 -77.46
C GLY A 160 11.64 -24.14 -75.95
N GLN A 161 12.22 -25.27 -75.54
CA GLN A 161 12.54 -25.54 -74.12
C GLN A 161 13.51 -24.48 -73.54
N ASN A 162 14.56 -24.13 -74.29
CA ASN A 162 15.54 -23.12 -73.89
C ASN A 162 14.92 -21.71 -73.75
N GLN A 163 13.95 -21.36 -74.60
CA GLN A 163 13.18 -20.12 -74.49
C GLN A 163 12.27 -20.14 -73.25
N SER A 164 11.56 -21.24 -73.00
CA SER A 164 10.70 -21.40 -71.82
C SER A 164 11.48 -21.24 -70.50
N LEU A 165 12.63 -21.92 -70.38
CA LEU A 165 13.52 -21.81 -69.22
C LEU A 165 14.06 -20.38 -69.02
N LYS A 166 14.28 -19.61 -70.09
CA LYS A 166 14.69 -18.19 -70.03
C LYS A 166 13.58 -17.24 -69.58
N VAL A 167 12.31 -17.59 -69.81
CA VAL A 167 11.17 -16.85 -69.26
C VAL A 167 11.06 -17.16 -67.76
N GLN A 168 10.99 -18.44 -67.40
CA GLN A 168 10.93 -18.88 -66.00
C GLN A 168 12.07 -18.32 -65.12
N LEU A 169 13.30 -18.24 -65.65
CA LEU A 169 14.42 -17.63 -64.94
C LEU A 169 14.20 -16.13 -64.68
N ARG A 170 13.68 -15.38 -65.66
CA ARG A 170 13.39 -13.94 -65.50
C ARG A 170 12.24 -13.69 -64.53
N ASP A 171 11.23 -14.55 -64.52
CA ASP A 171 10.11 -14.45 -63.60
C ASP A 171 10.60 -14.66 -62.15
N LEU A 172 11.44 -15.68 -61.92
CA LEU A 172 12.09 -15.93 -60.63
C LEU A 172 13.07 -14.81 -60.21
N GLU A 173 13.85 -14.25 -61.13
CA GLU A 173 14.69 -13.07 -60.89
C GLU A 173 13.82 -11.85 -60.50
N GLY A 174 12.64 -11.71 -61.12
CA GLY A 174 11.64 -10.69 -60.83
C GLY A 174 11.01 -10.82 -59.45
N GLU A 175 10.70 -12.03 -58.98
CA GLU A 175 10.18 -12.29 -57.63
C GLU A 175 11.24 -12.15 -56.53
N PHE A 176 12.50 -12.51 -56.82
CA PHE A 176 13.58 -12.47 -55.84
C PHE A 176 13.92 -11.04 -55.35
N GLY A 177 13.75 -10.02 -56.21
CA GLY A 177 13.96 -8.62 -55.86
C GLY A 177 13.05 -8.12 -54.74
N PRO A 178 11.71 -8.16 -54.91
CA PRO A 178 10.72 -7.84 -53.88
C PRO A 178 10.93 -8.62 -52.58
N LEU A 179 11.10 -9.95 -52.64
CA LEU A 179 11.32 -10.79 -51.45
C LEU A 179 12.56 -10.38 -50.65
N LYS A 180 13.63 -9.94 -51.34
CA LYS A 180 14.87 -9.47 -50.70
C LYS A 180 14.68 -8.14 -49.95
N GLU A 181 13.93 -7.20 -50.52
CA GLU A 181 13.62 -5.92 -49.87
C GLU A 181 12.55 -6.06 -48.77
N GLU A 182 11.57 -6.96 -48.91
CA GLU A 182 10.65 -7.34 -47.83
C GLU A 182 11.42 -7.93 -46.63
N ASN A 183 12.31 -8.89 -46.87
CA ASN A 183 13.14 -9.52 -45.84
C ASN A 183 13.99 -8.50 -45.07
N LYS A 184 14.47 -7.46 -45.75
CA LYS A 184 15.19 -6.31 -45.19
C LYS A 184 14.26 -5.40 -44.37
N GLY A 185 13.09 -5.04 -44.89
CA GLY A 185 12.06 -4.28 -44.16
C GLY A 185 11.59 -4.99 -42.88
N LEU A 186 11.43 -6.32 -42.92
CA LEU A 186 11.13 -7.15 -41.76
C LEU A 186 12.26 -7.15 -40.73
N LYS A 187 13.53 -7.21 -41.16
CA LYS A 187 14.70 -7.10 -40.28
C LYS A 187 14.80 -5.75 -39.59
N ASP A 188 14.60 -4.64 -40.31
CA ASP A 188 14.62 -3.31 -39.72
C ASP A 188 13.41 -3.08 -38.78
N SER A 189 12.23 -3.59 -39.14
CA SER A 189 11.05 -3.57 -38.25
C SER A 189 11.29 -4.36 -36.96
N ASN A 190 11.86 -5.56 -37.05
CA ASN A 190 12.22 -6.38 -35.89
C ASN A 190 13.30 -5.70 -35.02
N ARG A 191 14.26 -5.00 -35.65
CA ARG A 191 15.26 -4.18 -34.95
C ARG A 191 14.64 -2.98 -34.22
N ILE A 192 13.58 -2.38 -34.75
CA ILE A 192 12.82 -1.31 -34.08
C ILE A 192 12.02 -1.90 -32.91
N LEU A 193 11.26 -2.98 -33.11
CA LEU A 193 10.54 -3.67 -32.05
C LEU A 193 11.47 -4.08 -30.89
N SER A 194 12.63 -4.67 -31.21
CA SER A 194 13.66 -5.05 -30.23
C SER A 194 14.22 -3.86 -29.42
N LYS A 195 14.26 -2.64 -29.99
CA LYS A 195 14.60 -1.43 -29.23
C LYS A 195 13.46 -1.03 -28.31
N ASN A 196 12.24 -0.98 -28.84
CA ASN A 196 11.06 -0.56 -28.09
C ASN A 196 10.81 -1.47 -26.88
N THR A 197 10.95 -2.80 -27.03
CA THR A 197 10.87 -3.77 -25.93
C THR A 197 11.87 -3.42 -24.81
N ARG A 198 13.15 -3.20 -25.15
CA ARG A 198 14.18 -2.83 -24.17
C ARG A 198 13.90 -1.50 -23.49
N THR A 199 13.37 -0.51 -24.21
CA THR A 199 12.95 0.77 -23.63
C THR A 199 11.83 0.55 -22.62
N SER A 200 10.80 -0.22 -22.97
CA SER A 200 9.70 -0.57 -22.05
C SER A 200 10.17 -1.40 -20.84
N GLU A 201 11.15 -2.29 -21.02
CA GLU A 201 11.79 -3.03 -19.92
C GLU A 201 12.53 -2.10 -18.97
N HIS A 202 13.26 -1.09 -19.47
CA HIS A 202 13.92 -0.08 -18.64
C HIS A 202 12.90 0.82 -17.90
N GLU A 203 11.83 1.25 -18.58
CA GLU A 203 10.75 2.03 -17.96
C GLU A 203 10.02 1.24 -16.88
N TYR A 204 9.69 -0.03 -17.13
CA TYR A 204 9.07 -0.92 -16.15
C TYR A 204 9.94 -1.13 -14.91
N ASN A 205 11.23 -1.37 -15.09
CA ASN A 205 12.16 -1.53 -13.96
C ASN A 205 12.31 -0.21 -13.17
N SER A 206 12.42 0.94 -13.83
CA SER A 206 12.48 2.24 -13.14
C SER A 206 11.19 2.58 -12.37
N LEU A 207 10.02 2.20 -12.90
CA LEU A 207 8.74 2.30 -12.19
C LEU A 207 8.69 1.37 -10.97
N ARG A 208 9.21 0.15 -11.09
CA ARG A 208 9.32 -0.81 -9.99
C ARG A 208 10.22 -0.30 -8.88
N ASP A 209 11.44 0.15 -9.20
CA ASP A 209 12.38 0.72 -8.23
C ASP A 209 11.75 1.89 -7.45
N ARG A 210 10.98 2.74 -8.15
CA ARG A 210 10.23 3.83 -7.53
C ARG A 210 9.09 3.36 -6.62
N VAL A 211 8.40 2.28 -6.97
CA VAL A 211 7.38 1.65 -6.12
C VAL A 211 7.99 1.06 -4.86
N ASP A 212 9.11 0.35 -4.97
CA ASP A 212 9.81 -0.27 -3.84
C ASP A 212 10.39 0.81 -2.88
N HIS A 213 10.87 1.93 -3.44
CA HIS A 213 11.25 3.11 -2.66
C HIS A 213 10.06 3.75 -1.92
N LEU A 214 8.93 3.98 -2.59
CA LEU A 214 7.72 4.54 -1.96
C LEU A 214 7.13 3.61 -0.87
N GLN A 215 7.21 2.29 -1.04
CA GLN A 215 6.86 1.33 0.01
C GLN A 215 7.78 1.48 1.24
N THR A 216 9.08 1.73 1.01
CA THR A 216 10.05 1.96 2.08
C THR A 216 9.75 3.26 2.84
N GLU A 217 9.47 4.37 2.15
CA GLU A 217 9.03 5.63 2.78
C GLU A 217 7.75 5.44 3.60
N LEU A 218 6.72 4.77 3.04
CA LEU A 218 5.49 4.45 3.76
C LEU A 218 5.73 3.59 5.00
N GLY A 219 6.75 2.73 4.98
CA GLY A 219 7.25 2.00 6.15
C GLY A 219 7.76 2.95 7.25
N HIS A 220 8.61 3.91 6.90
CA HIS A 220 9.13 4.92 7.83
C HIS A 220 8.02 5.83 8.38
N TYR A 221 7.10 6.32 7.55
CA TYR A 221 5.97 7.13 8.02
C TYR A 221 5.06 6.35 9.00
N ARG A 222 4.80 5.06 8.75
CA ARG A 222 4.05 4.19 9.68
C ARG A 222 4.76 4.00 11.02
N GLN A 223 6.10 3.94 11.04
CA GLN A 223 6.88 3.89 12.28
C GLN A 223 6.85 5.23 13.04
N LEU A 224 6.98 6.36 12.32
CA LEU A 224 6.93 7.69 12.89
C LEU A 224 5.56 7.97 13.55
N VAL A 225 4.46 7.66 12.86
CA VAL A 225 3.10 7.78 13.41
C VAL A 225 2.98 7.00 14.72
N LYS A 226 3.33 5.71 14.75
CA LYS A 226 3.32 4.89 15.98
C LYS A 226 4.16 5.47 17.11
N SER A 227 5.31 6.06 16.80
CA SER A 227 6.15 6.75 17.79
C SER A 227 5.46 7.99 18.37
N THR A 228 4.83 8.82 17.52
CA THR A 228 4.08 10.00 17.96
C THR A 228 2.80 9.65 18.71
N GLU A 229 2.08 8.61 18.31
CA GLU A 229 0.90 8.09 19.01
C GLU A 229 1.27 7.64 20.42
N LYS A 230 2.38 6.90 20.58
CA LYS A 230 2.87 6.52 21.90
C LYS A 230 3.22 7.74 22.75
N LYS A 231 4.03 8.68 22.24
CA LYS A 231 4.38 9.90 22.97
C LYS A 231 3.15 10.69 23.42
N LEU A 232 2.11 10.76 22.58
CA LEU A 232 0.85 11.42 22.90
C LEU A 232 0.04 10.67 23.97
N GLN A 233 0.10 9.33 24.03
CA GLN A 233 -0.48 8.56 25.15
C GLN A 233 0.30 8.80 26.44
N ASP A 234 1.63 8.68 26.40
CA ASP A 234 2.52 8.90 27.54
C ASP A 234 2.31 10.32 28.13
N GLU A 235 2.18 11.35 27.28
CA GLU A 235 1.89 12.73 27.69
C GLU A 235 0.46 12.90 28.25
N LYS A 236 -0.56 12.25 27.66
CA LYS A 236 -1.93 12.25 28.20
C LYS A 236 -1.99 11.63 29.60
N HIS A 237 -1.28 10.53 29.84
CA HIS A 237 -1.17 9.94 31.17
C HIS A 237 -0.49 10.90 32.15
N ALA A 238 0.67 11.46 31.78
CA ALA A 238 1.37 12.45 32.61
C ALA A 238 0.53 13.71 32.89
N ALA A 239 -0.31 14.15 31.95
CA ALA A 239 -1.25 15.25 32.14
C ALA A 239 -2.40 14.89 33.10
N ALA A 240 -2.93 13.67 33.03
CA ALA A 240 -3.94 13.17 33.96
C ALA A 240 -3.41 13.06 35.39
N ASP A 241 -2.14 12.62 35.56
CA ASP A 241 -1.50 12.53 36.88
C ASP A 241 -1.13 13.91 37.44
N ARG A 242 -0.66 14.86 36.61
CA ARG A 242 -0.54 16.26 37.02
C ARG A 242 -1.88 16.83 37.49
N ARG A 243 -2.97 16.54 36.77
CA ARG A 243 -4.32 16.96 37.19
C ARG A 243 -4.72 16.34 38.53
N ARG A 244 -4.51 15.05 38.75
CA ARG A 244 -4.78 14.38 40.03
C ARG A 244 -4.04 15.03 41.20
N LEU A 245 -2.79 15.46 41.00
CA LEU A 245 -2.01 16.18 42.01
C LEU A 245 -2.59 17.57 42.28
N TYR A 246 -3.00 18.34 41.27
CA TYR A 246 -3.69 19.61 41.48
C TYR A 246 -5.06 19.43 42.18
N ASP A 247 -5.86 18.45 41.76
CA ASP A 247 -7.15 18.11 42.39
C ASP A 247 -6.98 17.64 43.85
N ALA A 248 -5.82 17.11 44.24
CA ALA A 248 -5.47 16.77 45.62
C ALA A 248 -5.03 18.01 46.42
N ASN A 249 -4.07 18.79 45.89
CA ASN A 249 -3.57 20.01 46.52
C ASN A 249 -4.70 21.02 46.79
N ILE A 250 -5.66 21.16 45.87
CA ILE A 250 -6.86 22.00 46.06
C ILE A 250 -7.63 21.56 47.31
N LYS A 251 -7.91 20.25 47.45
CA LYS A 251 -8.65 19.71 48.62
C LYS A 251 -7.87 19.83 49.93
N ASP A 252 -6.54 19.82 49.87
CA ASP A 252 -5.69 20.03 51.05
C ASP A 252 -5.74 21.49 51.49
N VAL A 253 -5.65 22.45 50.54
CA VAL A 253 -5.83 23.89 50.79
C VAL A 253 -7.26 24.21 51.26
N GLU A 254 -8.29 23.54 50.74
CA GLU A 254 -9.67 23.69 51.23
C GLU A 254 -9.81 23.21 52.68
N ARG A 255 -9.19 22.08 53.04
CA ARG A 255 -9.15 21.60 54.43
C ARG A 255 -8.39 22.56 55.35
N GLU A 256 -7.28 23.14 54.88
CA GLU A 256 -6.53 24.14 55.65
C GLU A 256 -7.35 25.42 55.85
N ARG A 257 -7.99 25.95 54.80
CA ARG A 257 -8.93 27.08 54.85
C ARG A 257 -10.04 26.82 55.88
N ASP A 258 -10.67 25.65 55.84
CA ASP A 258 -11.79 25.32 56.71
C ASP A 258 -11.35 25.11 58.18
N ASN A 259 -10.14 24.59 58.41
CA ASN A 259 -9.53 24.55 59.73
C ASN A 259 -9.20 25.96 60.27
N ASN A 260 -8.62 26.82 59.43
CA ASN A 260 -8.32 28.21 59.78
C ASN A 260 -9.61 29.02 60.07
N LEU A 261 -10.69 28.78 59.32
CA LEU A 261 -12.00 29.38 59.57
C LEU A 261 -12.60 28.90 60.91
N ARG A 262 -12.45 27.62 61.26
CA ARG A 262 -12.85 27.09 62.59
C ARG A 262 -12.04 27.73 63.71
N ALA A 263 -10.72 27.87 63.55
CA ALA A 263 -9.84 28.51 64.51
C ALA A 263 -10.18 30.00 64.70
N TYR A 264 -10.46 30.72 63.62
CA TYR A 264 -10.93 32.11 63.64
C TYR A 264 -12.27 32.24 64.37
N ASN A 265 -13.27 31.41 64.05
CA ASN A 265 -14.57 31.46 64.72
C ASN A 265 -14.46 31.13 66.22
N ALA A 266 -13.54 30.24 66.61
CA ALA A 266 -13.25 29.95 68.01
C ALA A 266 -12.54 31.13 68.71
N SER A 267 -11.64 31.85 68.04
CA SER A 267 -10.99 33.03 68.61
C SER A 267 -11.95 34.21 68.75
N GLU A 268 -12.89 34.40 67.81
CA GLU A 268 -14.00 35.35 67.94
C GLU A 268 -14.95 34.99 69.10
N GLY A 269 -15.27 33.70 69.29
CA GLY A 269 -16.03 33.23 70.46
C GLY A 269 -15.32 33.54 71.78
N ASN A 270 -14.01 33.30 71.85
CA ASN A 270 -13.19 33.66 73.01
C ASN A 270 -13.07 35.18 73.20
N ARG A 271 -13.07 35.98 72.12
CA ARG A 271 -13.10 37.45 72.21
C ARG A 271 -14.43 37.94 72.79
N ALA A 272 -15.54 37.32 72.40
CA ALA A 272 -16.87 37.66 72.93
C ALA A 272 -17.00 37.32 74.44
N THR A 273 -16.51 36.16 74.88
CA THR A 273 -16.53 35.81 76.32
C THR A 273 -15.57 36.68 77.15
N LEU A 274 -14.40 37.06 76.61
CA LEU A 274 -13.52 38.04 77.24
C LEU A 274 -14.15 39.43 77.32
N GLN A 275 -14.90 39.87 76.31
CA GLN A 275 -15.65 41.14 76.35
C GLN A 275 -16.76 41.10 77.42
N GLN A 276 -17.49 39.99 77.55
CA GLN A 276 -18.47 39.81 78.63
C GLN A 276 -17.81 39.81 80.02
N ALA A 277 -16.67 39.11 80.17
CA ALA A 277 -15.92 39.08 81.44
C ALA A 277 -15.38 40.47 81.83
N ASN A 278 -14.86 41.23 80.87
CA ASN A 278 -14.43 42.61 81.09
C ASN A 278 -15.60 43.50 81.51
N HIS A 279 -16.76 43.39 80.86
CA HIS A 279 -17.94 44.17 81.23
C HIS A 279 -18.42 43.85 82.65
N ALA A 280 -18.47 42.57 83.03
CA ALA A 280 -18.79 42.16 84.40
C ALA A 280 -17.74 42.67 85.42
N LEU A 281 -16.46 42.78 85.04
CA LEU A 281 -15.43 43.40 85.88
C LEU A 281 -15.61 44.93 86.00
N GLU A 282 -16.08 45.62 84.96
CA GLU A 282 -16.43 47.04 85.00
C GLU A 282 -17.66 47.30 85.89
N GLU A 283 -18.69 46.45 85.82
CA GLU A 283 -19.84 46.48 86.73
C GLU A 283 -19.41 46.28 88.19
N ASN A 284 -18.60 45.25 88.47
CA ASN A 284 -18.08 44.99 89.82
C ASN A 284 -17.20 46.14 90.33
N LEU A 285 -16.31 46.70 89.49
CA LEU A 285 -15.50 47.86 89.83
C LEU A 285 -16.36 49.11 90.13
N THR A 286 -17.47 49.27 89.41
CA THR A 286 -18.43 50.36 89.64
C THR A 286 -19.22 50.15 90.94
N ALA A 287 -19.62 48.92 91.25
CA ALA A 287 -20.24 48.55 92.52
C ALA A 287 -19.28 48.76 93.71
N GLU A 288 -18.00 48.40 93.59
CA GLU A 288 -17.00 48.66 94.63
C GLU A 288 -16.67 50.15 94.78
N ARG A 289 -16.66 50.93 93.69
CA ARG A 289 -16.59 52.40 93.78
C ARG A 289 -17.78 53.00 94.52
N ALA A 290 -18.99 52.46 94.31
CA ALA A 290 -20.18 52.87 95.05
C ALA A 290 -20.11 52.47 96.54
N ARG A 291 -19.64 51.25 96.85
CA ARG A 291 -19.36 50.81 98.24
C ARG A 291 -18.34 51.70 98.93
N LEU A 292 -17.24 52.05 98.23
CA LEU A 292 -16.21 52.95 98.75
C LEU A 292 -16.78 54.35 99.00
N ALA A 293 -17.62 54.88 98.12
CA ALA A 293 -18.29 56.17 98.33
C ALA A 293 -19.22 56.14 99.56
N ILE A 294 -19.98 55.05 99.77
CA ILE A 294 -20.81 54.84 100.97
C ILE A 294 -19.95 54.75 102.23
N LEU A 295 -18.81 54.05 102.19
CA LEU A 295 -17.86 53.98 103.31
C LEU A 295 -17.19 55.32 103.60
N GLN A 296 -16.96 56.16 102.58
CA GLN A 296 -16.43 57.52 102.73
C GLN A 296 -17.47 58.46 103.35
N THR A 297 -18.72 58.45 102.89
CA THR A 297 -19.79 59.28 103.51
C THR A 297 -20.13 58.80 104.91
N THR A 298 -20.11 57.48 105.17
CA THR A 298 -20.24 56.93 106.53
C THR A 298 -19.09 57.39 107.43
N ASN A 299 -17.84 57.38 106.94
CA ASN A 299 -16.70 57.93 107.69
C ASN A 299 -16.82 59.44 107.94
N GLN A 300 -17.41 60.20 107.00
CA GLN A 300 -17.69 61.63 107.21
C GLN A 300 -18.79 61.84 108.25
N SER A 301 -19.86 61.03 108.24
CA SER A 301 -20.90 61.04 109.30
C SER A 301 -20.30 60.71 110.66
N LEU A 302 -19.55 59.60 110.77
CA LEU A 302 -18.90 59.20 112.02
C LEU A 302 -17.88 60.23 112.52
N ARG A 303 -17.21 60.97 111.63
CA ARG A 303 -16.36 62.12 112.02
C ARG A 303 -17.18 63.32 112.50
N GLY A 304 -18.34 63.59 111.91
CA GLY A 304 -19.29 64.60 112.36
C GLY A 304 -19.93 64.25 113.71
N GLU A 305 -20.33 62.99 113.89
CA GLU A 305 -20.79 62.42 115.15
C GLU A 305 -19.69 62.49 116.22
N ALA A 306 -18.47 62.06 115.93
CA ALA A 306 -17.35 62.19 116.85
C ALA A 306 -17.05 63.67 117.20
N ALA A 307 -17.18 64.60 116.25
CA ALA A 307 -17.04 66.03 116.52
C ALA A 307 -18.16 66.57 117.42
N THR A 308 -19.43 66.19 117.18
CA THR A 308 -20.56 66.62 118.02
C THR A 308 -20.53 65.99 119.41
N LEU A 309 -20.15 64.71 119.52
CA LEU A 309 -19.88 64.05 120.81
C LEU A 309 -18.75 64.74 121.58
N ASN A 310 -17.67 65.11 120.89
CA ASN A 310 -16.56 65.86 121.49
C ASN A 310 -16.99 67.27 121.93
N THR A 311 -17.80 68.01 121.16
CA THR A 311 -18.34 69.30 121.61
C THR A 311 -19.31 69.15 122.78
N ASN A 312 -20.14 68.11 122.80
CA ASN A 312 -21.07 67.82 123.90
C ASN A 312 -20.30 67.44 125.18
N LEU A 313 -19.26 66.62 125.07
CA LEU A 313 -18.38 66.26 126.18
C LEU A 313 -17.64 67.48 126.72
N ASN A 314 -17.11 68.35 125.85
CA ASN A 314 -16.50 69.61 126.27
C ASN A 314 -17.51 70.58 126.90
N ALA A 315 -18.78 70.58 126.45
CA ALA A 315 -19.84 71.35 127.08
C ALA A 315 -20.16 70.81 128.50
N GLN A 316 -20.25 69.49 128.67
CA GLN A 316 -20.38 68.86 129.99
C GLN A 316 -19.18 69.15 130.90
N ILE A 317 -17.94 69.12 130.38
CA ILE A 317 -16.73 69.48 131.14
C ILE A 317 -16.78 70.94 131.59
N ARG A 318 -17.27 71.88 130.75
CA ARG A 318 -17.51 73.27 131.17
C ARG A 318 -18.58 73.36 132.24
N GLN A 319 -19.73 72.72 132.04
CA GLN A 319 -20.86 72.74 132.98
C GLN A 319 -20.46 72.17 134.35
N LEU A 320 -19.74 71.04 134.39
CA LEU A 320 -19.19 70.46 135.61
C LEU A 320 -18.10 71.36 136.25
N GLY A 321 -17.33 72.10 135.43
CA GLY A 321 -16.38 73.10 135.90
C GLY A 321 -17.06 74.31 136.54
N GLU A 322 -18.14 74.80 135.93
CA GLU A 322 -19.00 75.86 136.45
C GLU A 322 -19.70 75.42 137.74
N GLU A 323 -20.25 74.20 137.81
CA GLU A 323 -20.75 73.61 139.06
C GLU A 323 -19.67 73.49 140.13
N ASN A 324 -18.44 73.12 139.78
CA ASN A 324 -17.32 73.09 140.72
C ASN A 324 -16.98 74.49 141.27
N GLN A 325 -17.01 75.52 140.43
CA GLN A 325 -16.85 76.90 140.86
C GLN A 325 -18.01 77.35 141.76
N ASN A 326 -19.26 76.97 141.43
CA ASN A 326 -20.45 77.27 142.21
C ASN A 326 -20.42 76.57 143.59
N LEU A 327 -19.93 75.34 143.66
CA LEU A 327 -19.70 74.60 144.91
C LEU A 327 -18.58 75.21 145.75
N ARG A 328 -17.47 75.67 145.13
CA ARG A 328 -16.42 76.43 145.83
C ARG A 328 -16.95 77.76 146.38
N TYR A 329 -17.77 78.47 145.61
CA TYR A 329 -18.41 79.72 146.04
C TYR A 329 -19.40 79.49 147.19
N ARG A 330 -20.25 78.45 147.11
CA ARG A 330 -21.12 78.01 148.21
C ARG A 330 -20.33 77.63 149.46
N SER A 331 -19.23 76.88 149.32
CA SER A 331 -18.35 76.51 150.43
C SER A 331 -17.72 77.74 151.10
N HIS A 332 -17.28 78.73 150.31
CA HIS A 332 -16.76 79.99 150.84
C HIS A 332 -17.84 80.79 151.61
N LEU A 333 -19.07 80.84 151.09
CA LEU A 333 -20.23 81.44 151.77
C LEU A 333 -20.59 80.70 153.07
N LEU A 334 -20.56 79.36 153.06
CA LEU A 334 -20.80 78.56 154.26
C LEU A 334 -19.73 78.80 155.33
N ASN A 335 -18.46 78.89 154.93
CA ASN A 335 -17.37 79.24 155.85
C ASN A 335 -17.51 80.66 156.41
N GLN A 336 -18.00 81.63 155.62
CA GLN A 336 -18.35 82.96 156.15
C GLN A 336 -19.53 82.92 157.13
N GLN A 337 -20.52 82.03 156.93
CA GLN A 337 -21.61 81.82 157.88
C GLN A 337 -21.12 81.17 159.18
N PHE A 338 -20.23 80.18 159.09
CA PHE A 338 -19.61 79.55 160.26
C PHE A 338 -18.72 80.52 161.07
N GLU A 339 -17.93 81.37 160.41
CA GLU A 339 -17.14 82.39 161.12
C GLU A 339 -18.02 83.47 161.75
N ARG A 340 -19.18 83.81 161.16
CA ARG A 340 -20.16 84.70 161.81
C ARG A 340 -20.83 84.06 163.03
N THR A 341 -21.36 82.84 162.92
CA THR A 341 -22.00 82.17 164.07
C THR A 341 -21.00 81.87 165.19
N ARG A 342 -19.72 81.69 164.85
CA ARG A 342 -18.61 81.62 165.82
C ARG A 342 -18.38 82.95 166.53
N GLN A 343 -18.35 84.07 165.81
CA GLN A 343 -18.24 85.41 166.40
C GLN A 343 -19.45 85.74 167.30
N GLU A 344 -20.67 85.43 166.83
CA GLU A 344 -21.90 85.55 167.62
C GLU A 344 -21.87 84.69 168.90
N LEU A 345 -21.26 83.50 168.85
CA LEU A 345 -21.07 82.62 170.00
C LEU A 345 -20.01 83.14 170.98
N ASP A 346 -18.90 83.70 170.49
CA ASP A 346 -17.87 84.32 171.34
C ASP A 346 -18.40 85.62 172.01
N GLU A 347 -19.22 86.40 171.32
CA GLU A 347 -19.92 87.57 171.89
C GLU A 347 -21.01 87.16 172.90
N ALA A 348 -21.80 86.12 172.62
CA ALA A 348 -22.74 85.55 173.59
C ALA A 348 -22.01 85.03 174.84
N THR A 349 -20.84 84.43 174.66
CA THR A 349 -19.99 83.92 175.76
C THR A 349 -19.40 85.05 176.61
N ARG A 350 -19.01 86.18 176.00
CA ARG A 350 -18.64 87.40 176.75
C ARG A 350 -19.84 87.95 177.52
N SER A 351 -20.99 88.10 176.87
CA SER A 351 -22.20 88.62 177.51
C SER A 351 -22.72 87.72 178.63
N LEU A 352 -22.43 86.41 178.59
CA LEU A 352 -22.67 85.49 179.70
C LEU A 352 -21.69 85.73 180.85
N ARG A 353 -20.38 85.83 180.61
CA ARG A 353 -19.40 86.15 181.66
C ARG A 353 -19.64 87.49 182.34
N GLU A 354 -19.98 88.53 181.57
CA GLU A 354 -20.35 89.84 182.13
C GLU A 354 -21.60 89.76 183.02
N LYS A 355 -22.54 88.84 182.72
CA LYS A 355 -23.73 88.58 183.56
C LYS A 355 -23.41 87.70 184.77
N GLU A 356 -22.46 86.78 184.66
CA GLU A 356 -21.96 85.98 185.79
C GLU A 356 -21.19 86.88 186.78
N GLU A 357 -20.27 87.74 186.31
CA GLU A 357 -19.61 88.75 187.15
C GLU A 357 -20.62 89.73 187.77
N ALA A 358 -21.64 90.17 187.03
CA ALA A 358 -22.70 91.01 187.60
C ALA A 358 -23.50 90.29 188.70
N LEU A 359 -23.80 89.00 188.53
CA LEU A 359 -24.49 88.18 189.53
C LEU A 359 -23.61 87.92 190.76
N GLU A 360 -22.31 87.66 190.59
CA GLU A 360 -21.37 87.41 191.68
C GLU A 360 -21.07 88.68 192.50
N ASN A 361 -21.02 89.85 191.86
CA ASN A 361 -21.00 91.15 192.53
C ASN A 361 -22.31 91.43 193.30
N VAL A 362 -23.47 91.05 192.76
CA VAL A 362 -24.76 91.15 193.49
C VAL A 362 -24.84 90.17 194.65
N TYR A 363 -24.21 88.99 194.56
CA TYR A 363 -24.23 87.98 195.62
C TYR A 363 -23.30 88.36 196.80
N THR A 364 -22.10 88.86 196.49
CA THR A 364 -21.14 89.34 197.50
C THR A 364 -21.65 90.59 198.22
N ALA A 365 -22.27 91.54 197.51
CA ALA A 365 -22.90 92.72 198.12
C ALA A 365 -24.03 92.40 199.13
N ARG A 366 -24.61 91.19 199.08
CA ARG A 366 -25.78 90.80 199.89
C ARG A 366 -25.46 90.00 201.16
N GLN A 367 -24.22 89.55 201.35
CA GLN A 367 -23.79 88.80 202.55
C GLN A 367 -23.50 89.68 203.78
N GLY A 368 -23.56 91.02 203.64
CA GLY A 368 -23.06 91.95 204.66
C GLY A 368 -23.99 92.28 205.85
N TYR A 369 -25.31 92.02 205.79
CA TYR A 369 -26.26 92.53 206.80
C TYR A 369 -27.39 91.55 207.17
N ARG A 370 -27.47 91.23 208.47
CA ARG A 370 -28.61 90.63 209.22
C ARG A 370 -28.94 89.17 208.88
N ARG A 371 -28.83 88.13 209.74
CA ARG A 371 -28.26 87.86 211.08
C ARG A 371 -27.95 89.03 212.04
N GLY A 372 -28.66 89.20 213.15
CA GLY A 372 -29.89 88.51 213.57
C GLY A 372 -31.14 88.95 212.81
N ASN A 373 -32.33 88.40 213.05
CA ASN A 373 -32.76 87.20 213.79
C ASN A 373 -34.25 86.99 213.45
N THR A 374 -34.84 85.78 213.33
CA THR A 374 -34.37 84.38 213.22
C THR A 374 -35.53 83.61 212.51
N THR A 375 -35.47 82.35 212.10
CA THR A 375 -35.39 81.08 212.89
C THR A 375 -35.62 79.92 211.90
N VAL A 376 -35.37 78.65 212.29
CA VAL A 376 -35.82 77.41 211.61
C VAL A 376 -35.23 77.16 210.20
N ARG A 377 -34.87 75.93 209.80
CA ARG A 377 -34.29 74.73 210.45
C ARG A 377 -34.17 73.69 209.32
N GLN A 378 -33.24 72.72 209.47
CA GLN A 378 -33.29 71.40 208.81
C GLN A 378 -33.02 71.41 207.28
N ARG A 379 -32.05 70.62 206.81
CA ARG A 379 -32.10 69.21 206.34
C ARG A 379 -32.53 69.11 204.86
N ALA A 380 -32.00 68.19 204.07
CA ALA A 380 -30.83 67.31 204.23
C ALA A 380 -30.50 66.66 202.87
N ASN A 381 -29.32 66.01 202.78
CA ASN A 381 -28.89 65.10 201.70
C ASN A 381 -28.67 65.81 200.33
N GLY A 382 -27.53 65.71 199.64
CA GLY A 382 -26.34 64.87 199.86
C GLY A 382 -26.50 63.46 199.27
N ARG A 383 -25.38 62.86 198.78
CA ARG A 383 -25.29 61.58 198.03
C ARG A 383 -25.91 61.64 196.62
N LEU A 384 -25.39 61.01 195.56
CA LEU A 384 -24.23 60.12 195.30
C LEU A 384 -23.51 60.64 194.00
N GLU A 385 -22.24 60.35 193.67
CA GLU A 385 -21.70 59.11 193.07
C GLU A 385 -22.58 58.52 191.93
N SER A 386 -22.08 58.04 190.78
CA SER A 386 -20.73 58.04 190.19
C SER A 386 -20.74 57.51 188.71
N PHE A 387 -19.60 57.59 188.01
CA PHE A 387 -19.14 56.69 186.91
C PHE A 387 -19.92 56.52 185.57
N ARG A 388 -19.29 56.94 184.44
CA ARG A 388 -19.40 56.39 183.04
C ARG A 388 -20.81 56.46 182.37
N PRO A 389 -21.04 55.96 181.11
CA PRO A 389 -20.16 55.60 179.97
C PRO A 389 -20.51 56.31 178.62
N HIS A 390 -19.80 55.96 177.52
CA HIS A 390 -20.20 56.09 176.09
C HIS A 390 -20.47 57.52 175.54
N GLU A 391 -20.63 57.79 174.23
CA GLU A 391 -20.81 56.92 173.05
C GLU A 391 -20.05 57.39 171.79
N ARG A 392 -20.30 56.73 170.65
CA ARG A 392 -19.61 56.74 169.33
C ARG A 392 -20.01 57.97 168.47
N GLU A 393 -19.41 58.23 167.30
CA GLU A 393 -18.39 57.51 166.50
C GLU A 393 -17.49 58.51 165.76
#